data_AF-A0A958ML82-F1
#
_entry.id   AF-A0A958ML82-F1
#
_cell.length_a   1.000
_cell.length_b   1.000
_cell.length_c   1.000
_cell.angle_alpha   90.00
_cell.angle_beta   90.00
_cell.angle_gamma   90.00
#
_symmetry.space_group_name_H-M   'P 1'
#
loop_
_entity.id
_entity.type
_entity.pdbx_description
1 polymer ?
#
loop_
_entity_poly.entity_id
_entity_poly.type
_entity_poly.pdbx_seq_one_letter_code
_entity_poly.pdbx_strand_id
1 'polypeptide(L)'
;MARVNEGLSKAYEEKDNMVAANDNLMAFYMNFPQLVPYSDLTMKFNLKVANNTLTPEQEQIIEELKSCNIEWVENDLNWPTLKINMTKKDKKHLIDYQVDIANDIKFEGRLELKNLEHPGQLIAFRAFGIDLE
;
A
#
# COMPACT_ATOMS: atom_id res chain seq x y z
N MET A 1 6.94 -13.49 16.41
CA MET A 1 6.44 -12.10 16.54
C MET A 1 5.35 -11.79 15.52
N ALA A 2 5.52 -12.09 14.22
CA ALA A 2 4.48 -11.92 13.19
C ALA A 2 3.07 -12.42 13.61
N ARG A 3 2.94 -13.72 13.92
CA ARG A 3 1.66 -14.33 14.34
C ARG A 3 1.09 -13.77 15.65
N VAL A 4 1.94 -13.20 16.51
CA VAL A 4 1.48 -12.59 17.78
C VAL A 4 0.77 -11.29 17.46
N ASN A 5 1.38 -10.39 16.68
CA ASN A 5 0.75 -9.13 16.30
C ASN A 5 -0.50 -9.35 15.45
N GLU A 6 -0.46 -10.31 14.52
CA GLU A 6 -1.66 -10.71 13.75
C GLU A 6 -2.80 -11.16 14.67
N GLY A 7 -2.52 -12.10 15.59
CA GLY A 7 -3.53 -12.64 16.50
C GLY A 7 -4.06 -11.61 17.49
N LEU A 8 -3.19 -10.73 18.02
CA LEU A 8 -3.60 -9.64 18.91
C LEU A 8 -4.45 -8.61 18.19
N SER A 9 -4.12 -8.25 16.94
CA SER A 9 -4.94 -7.35 16.13
C SER A 9 -6.38 -7.87 16.03
N LYS A 10 -6.54 -9.14 15.62
CA LYS A 10 -7.86 -9.79 15.52
C LYS A 10 -8.59 -9.85 16.87
N ALA A 11 -7.91 -10.29 17.92
CA ALA A 11 -8.51 -10.45 19.24
C ALA A 11 -8.95 -9.12 19.88
N TYR A 12 -8.26 -8.01 19.59
CA TYR A 12 -8.67 -6.69 20.08
C TYR A 12 -9.82 -6.11 19.26
N GLU A 13 -9.84 -6.34 17.94
CA GLU A 13 -10.96 -5.97 17.07
C GLU A 13 -12.25 -6.68 17.50
N GLU A 14 -12.22 -7.98 17.78
CA GLU A 14 -13.36 -8.75 18.31
C GLU A 14 -13.90 -8.24 19.66
N LYS A 15 -13.10 -7.46 20.40
CA LYS A 15 -13.47 -6.84 21.69
C LYS A 15 -13.79 -5.35 21.55
N ASP A 16 -13.98 -4.85 20.34
CA ASP A 16 -14.20 -3.45 20.01
C ASP A 16 -13.09 -2.49 20.48
N ASN A 17 -11.88 -3.01 20.74
CA ASN A 17 -10.72 -2.22 21.12
C ASN A 17 -9.88 -1.87 19.88
N MET A 18 -10.41 -0.99 19.04
CA MET A 18 -9.80 -0.61 17.76
C MET A 18 -8.44 0.06 17.89
N VAL A 19 -8.16 0.75 19.02
CA VAL A 19 -6.84 1.36 19.25
C VAL A 19 -5.78 0.27 19.34
N ALA A 20 -5.97 -0.71 20.22
CA ALA A 20 -5.01 -1.80 20.38
C ALA A 20 -4.96 -2.72 19.15
N ALA A 21 -6.08 -2.89 18.44
CA ALA A 21 -6.10 -3.61 17.17
C ALA A 21 -5.20 -2.93 16.13
N ASN A 22 -5.37 -1.62 15.93
CA ASN A 22 -4.60 -0.83 14.98
C ASN A 22 -3.11 -0.76 15.33
N ASP A 23 -2.77 -0.63 16.62
CA ASP A 23 -1.37 -0.64 17.08
C ASP A 23 -0.67 -1.97 16.73
N ASN A 24 -1.36 -3.10 16.91
CA ASN A 24 -0.84 -4.41 16.58
C ASN A 24 -0.79 -4.65 15.05
N LEU A 25 -1.77 -4.17 14.30
CA LEU A 25 -1.75 -4.19 12.84
C LEU A 25 -0.57 -3.40 12.28
N MET A 26 -0.35 -2.18 12.78
CA MET A 26 0.80 -1.35 12.43
C MET A 26 2.11 -2.06 12.81
N ALA A 27 2.21 -2.64 14.01
CA ALA A 27 3.38 -3.40 14.40
C ALA A 27 3.61 -4.64 13.54
N PHE A 28 2.54 -5.30 13.05
CA PHE A 28 2.64 -6.41 12.12
C PHE A 28 3.20 -5.94 10.77
N TYR A 29 2.62 -4.88 10.20
CA TYR A 29 3.09 -4.27 8.95
C TYR A 29 4.52 -3.73 9.05
N MET A 30 4.90 -3.13 10.17
CA MET A 30 6.23 -2.56 10.33
C MET A 30 7.34 -3.62 10.33
N ASN A 31 7.08 -4.80 10.88
CA ASN A 31 8.07 -5.86 11.03
C ASN A 31 7.98 -6.92 9.92
N PHE A 32 6.79 -7.16 9.40
CA PHE A 32 6.50 -8.24 8.44
C PHE A 32 5.48 -7.79 7.37
N PRO A 33 5.73 -6.69 6.65
CA PRO A 33 4.77 -6.10 5.70
C PRO A 33 4.34 -7.10 4.63
N GLN A 34 5.26 -7.94 4.16
CA GLN A 34 5.03 -8.94 3.11
C GLN A 34 4.06 -10.05 3.53
N LEU A 35 3.81 -10.22 4.84
CA LEU A 35 2.87 -11.22 5.33
C LEU A 35 1.44 -10.68 5.46
N VAL A 36 1.25 -9.37 5.46
CA VAL A 36 -0.07 -8.74 5.63
C VAL A 36 -1.04 -9.14 4.51
N PRO A 37 -0.65 -9.12 3.22
CA PRO A 37 -1.55 -9.53 2.13
C PRO A 37 -1.99 -11.00 2.18
N TYR A 38 -1.27 -11.85 2.93
CA TYR A 38 -1.59 -13.28 3.11
C TYR A 38 -2.26 -13.55 4.46
N SER A 39 -2.69 -12.50 5.16
CA SER A 39 -3.47 -12.58 6.39
C SER A 39 -4.92 -12.16 6.13
N ASP A 40 -5.80 -12.39 7.09
CA ASP A 40 -7.19 -11.89 7.03
C ASP A 40 -7.31 -10.42 7.49
N LEU A 41 -6.19 -9.72 7.69
CA LEU A 41 -6.19 -8.32 8.13
C LEU A 41 -6.13 -7.38 6.93
N THR A 42 -6.94 -6.32 6.96
CA THR A 42 -6.92 -5.26 5.95
C THR A 42 -6.10 -4.08 6.46
N MET A 43 -4.98 -3.77 5.80
CA MET A 43 -4.13 -2.64 6.18
C MET A 43 -4.73 -1.32 5.72
N LYS A 44 -4.56 -0.28 6.54
CA LYS A 44 -4.97 1.09 6.18
C LYS A 44 -3.81 1.85 5.56
N PHE A 45 -4.09 2.61 4.49
CA PHE A 45 -3.13 3.48 3.83
C PHE A 45 -3.76 4.79 3.40
N ASN A 46 -2.99 5.86 3.46
CA ASN A 46 -3.26 7.06 2.68
C ASN A 46 -2.76 6.84 1.24
N LEU A 47 -3.50 7.35 0.26
CA LEU A 47 -3.07 7.37 -1.13
C LEU A 47 -2.82 8.81 -1.59
N LYS A 48 -1.63 9.08 -2.14
CA LYS A 48 -1.29 10.37 -2.73
C LYS A 48 -0.80 10.19 -4.16
N VAL A 49 -1.56 10.69 -5.12
CA VAL A 49 -1.18 10.71 -6.53
C VAL A 49 -0.60 12.08 -6.86
N ALA A 50 0.67 12.14 -7.27
CA ALA A 50 1.39 13.39 -7.51
C ALA A 50 0.98 14.09 -8.81
N ASN A 51 0.41 13.34 -9.76
CA ASN A 51 -0.06 13.88 -11.03
C ASN A 51 -1.26 14.82 -10.83
N ASN A 52 -1.17 16.04 -11.38
CA ASN A 52 -2.26 17.03 -11.32
C ASN A 52 -3.46 16.66 -12.21
N THR A 53 -3.24 15.85 -13.26
CA THR A 53 -4.27 15.36 -14.17
C THR A 53 -3.88 13.97 -14.63
N LEU A 54 -4.84 13.05 -14.63
CA LEU A 54 -4.64 11.67 -15.04
C LEU A 54 -5.17 11.47 -16.46
N THR A 55 -4.49 10.60 -17.22
CA THR A 55 -5.06 10.05 -18.46
C THR A 55 -6.02 8.90 -18.12
N PRO A 56 -6.93 8.50 -19.03
CA PRO A 56 -7.84 7.37 -18.77
C PRO A 56 -7.12 6.06 -18.39
N GLU A 57 -5.95 5.81 -18.97
CA GLU A 57 -5.09 4.67 -18.60
C GLU A 57 -4.58 4.78 -17.16
N GLN A 58 -4.18 5.98 -16.72
CA GLN A 58 -3.71 6.23 -15.36
C GLN A 58 -4.84 6.14 -14.34
N GLU A 59 -6.05 6.57 -14.72
CA GLU A 59 -7.25 6.42 -13.88
C GLU A 59 -7.54 4.95 -13.62
N GLN A 60 -7.50 4.10 -14.66
CA GLN A 60 -7.68 2.65 -14.53
C GLN A 60 -6.65 2.00 -13.59
N ILE A 61 -5.38 2.42 -13.64
CA ILE A 61 -4.34 1.93 -12.74
C ILE A 61 -4.66 2.28 -11.28
N ILE A 62 -5.14 3.50 -11.03
CA ILE A 62 -5.52 3.94 -9.69
C ILE A 62 -6.79 3.23 -9.21
N GLU A 63 -7.77 2.99 -10.08
CA GLU A 63 -8.97 2.21 -9.75
C GLU A 63 -8.63 0.77 -9.41
N GLU A 64 -7.77 0.13 -10.21
CA GLU A 64 -7.27 -1.22 -9.93
C GLU A 64 -6.57 -1.28 -8.58
N LEU A 65 -5.63 -0.35 -8.31
CA LEU A 65 -4.97 -0.23 -7.02
C LEU A 65 -5.98 -0.07 -5.88
N LYS A 66 -6.98 0.80 -6.06
CA LYS A 66 -8.00 1.05 -5.03
C LYS A 66 -8.89 -0.15 -4.74
N SER A 67 -9.03 -1.08 -5.68
CA SER A 67 -9.80 -2.30 -5.51
C SER A 67 -9.06 -3.43 -4.78
N CYS A 68 -7.77 -3.26 -4.49
CA CYS A 68 -6.99 -4.19 -3.68
C CYS A 68 -7.49 -4.21 -2.21
N ASN A 69 -7.15 -5.27 -1.46
CA ASN A 69 -7.52 -5.42 -0.03
C ASN A 69 -6.73 -4.47 0.88
N ILE A 70 -6.96 -3.18 0.70
CA ILE A 70 -6.40 -2.05 1.44
C ILE A 70 -7.56 -1.12 1.77
N GLU A 71 -7.65 -0.71 3.03
CA GLU A 71 -8.58 0.34 3.42
C GLU A 71 -7.92 1.70 3.18
N TRP A 72 -8.46 2.47 2.24
CA TRP A 72 -7.93 3.78 1.88
C TRP A 72 -8.50 4.85 2.81
N VAL A 73 -7.63 5.45 3.62
CA VAL A 73 -7.96 6.54 4.54
C VAL A 73 -7.47 7.88 4.00
N GLU A 74 -8.08 8.97 4.46
CA GLU A 74 -7.77 10.33 3.99
C GLU A 74 -7.01 11.15 5.04
N ASN A 75 -5.74 11.46 4.74
CA ASN A 75 -4.88 12.33 5.55
C ASN A 75 -4.74 11.90 7.03
N ASP A 76 -4.79 10.60 7.31
CA ASP A 76 -4.59 10.07 8.67
C ASP A 76 -3.10 9.84 8.92
N LEU A 77 -2.52 10.68 9.80
CA LEU A 77 -1.09 10.67 10.11
C LEU A 77 -0.63 9.41 10.84
N ASN A 78 -1.55 8.57 11.35
CA ASN A 78 -1.21 7.32 12.00
C ASN A 78 -0.93 6.19 10.99
N TRP A 79 -1.30 6.36 9.73
CA TRP A 79 -1.18 5.33 8.70
C TRP A 79 -0.13 5.66 7.64
N PRO A 80 0.49 4.65 7.01
CA PRO A 80 1.45 4.87 5.95
C PRO A 80 0.81 5.62 4.78
N THR A 81 1.62 6.38 4.04
CA THR A 81 1.20 7.05 2.81
C THR A 81 1.87 6.41 1.62
N LEU A 82 1.09 5.80 0.73
CA LEU A 82 1.53 5.37 -0.58
C LEU A 82 1.45 6.57 -1.53
N LYS A 83 2.61 7.08 -1.93
CA LYS A 83 2.79 8.11 -2.95
C LYS A 83 3.04 7.45 -4.29
N ILE A 84 2.38 7.96 -5.33
CA ILE A 84 2.51 7.47 -6.70
C ILE A 84 2.70 8.65 -7.63
N ASN A 85 3.65 8.53 -8.55
CA ASN A 85 3.85 9.45 -9.65
C ASN A 85 3.99 8.69 -10.96
N MET A 86 3.10 8.94 -11.91
CA MET A 86 3.07 8.29 -13.21
C MET A 86 3.63 9.22 -14.27
N THR A 87 4.71 8.82 -14.93
CA THR A 87 5.37 9.64 -15.96
C THR A 87 5.45 8.92 -17.29
N LYS A 88 5.41 9.68 -18.39
CA LYS A 88 5.62 9.17 -19.74
C LYS A 88 6.89 9.78 -20.30
N LYS A 89 7.91 8.96 -20.52
CA LYS A 89 9.20 9.38 -21.07
C LYS A 89 9.63 8.45 -22.20
N ASP A 90 9.94 9.00 -23.37
CA ASP A 90 10.47 8.25 -24.52
C ASP A 90 9.64 6.99 -24.89
N LYS A 91 8.31 7.14 -24.90
CA LYS A 91 7.32 6.05 -25.12
C LYS A 91 7.24 4.99 -24.01
N LYS A 92 8.02 5.12 -22.94
CA LYS A 92 7.87 4.31 -21.73
C LYS A 92 6.90 4.98 -20.76
N HIS A 93 6.02 4.19 -20.19
CA HIS A 93 5.13 4.59 -19.11
C HIS A 93 5.78 4.07 -17.81
N LEU A 94 6.09 4.97 -16.90
CA LEU A 94 6.81 4.70 -15.66
C LEU A 94 5.92 5.05 -14.47
N ILE A 95 5.99 4.25 -13.42
CA ILE A 95 5.35 4.55 -12.14
C ILE A 95 6.43 4.57 -11.07
N ASP A 96 6.72 5.74 -10.54
CA ASP A 96 7.49 5.89 -9.31
C ASP A 96 6.53 5.74 -8.13
N TYR A 97 6.89 4.90 -7.16
CA TYR A 97 6.14 4.73 -5.92
C TYR A 97 7.03 4.92 -4.71
N GLN A 98 6.43 5.37 -3.60
CA GLN A 98 7.10 5.56 -2.33
C GLN A 98 6.10 5.33 -1.20
N VAL A 99 6.46 4.54 -0.20
CA VAL A 99 5.69 4.37 1.04
C VAL A 99 6.38 5.14 2.14
N ASP A 100 5.69 6.16 2.64
CA ASP A 100 6.13 6.95 3.78
C ASP A 100 5.43 6.51 5.06
N ILE A 101 6.19 6.47 6.15
CA ILE A 101 5.66 6.23 7.49
C ILE A 101 6.25 7.28 8.40
N ALA A 102 5.39 8.15 8.92
CA ALA A 102 5.80 9.39 9.56
C ALA A 102 6.76 10.18 8.64
N ASN A 103 8.04 10.26 9.00
CA ASN A 103 9.06 11.02 8.26
C ASN A 103 10.10 10.13 7.55
N ASP A 104 9.91 8.80 7.55
CA ASP A 104 10.83 7.84 6.94
C ASP A 104 10.22 7.18 5.70
N ILE A 105 11.07 6.89 4.72
CA ILE A 105 10.72 6.10 3.54
C ILE A 105 10.90 4.63 3.88
N LYS A 106 9.81 3.84 3.87
CA LYS A 106 9.88 2.39 4.09
C LYS A 106 10.20 1.62 2.82
N PHE A 107 9.54 1.98 1.73
CA PHE A 107 9.71 1.38 0.41
C PHE A 107 9.70 2.44 -0.67
N GLU A 108 10.50 2.28 -1.71
CA GLU A 108 10.44 3.10 -2.90
C GLU A 108 10.91 2.31 -4.11
N GLY A 109 10.51 2.76 -5.30
CA GLY A 109 10.96 2.12 -6.53
C GLY A 109 10.28 2.67 -7.77
N ARG A 110 10.57 2.03 -8.88
CA ARG A 110 10.04 2.38 -10.20
C ARG A 110 9.59 1.13 -10.94
N LEU A 111 8.38 1.19 -11.50
CA LEU A 111 7.84 0.17 -12.40
C LEU A 111 7.80 0.72 -13.83
N GLU A 112 8.31 -0.06 -14.79
CA GLU A 112 8.02 0.20 -16.22
C GLU A 112 6.76 -0.56 -16.61
N LEU A 113 5.73 0.14 -17.09
CA LEU A 113 4.43 -0.45 -17.45
C LEU A 113 4.45 -1.34 -18.70
N LYS A 114 5.61 -1.48 -19.35
CA LYS A 114 5.70 -2.26 -20.58
C LYS A 114 5.45 -3.74 -20.24
N ASN A 115 4.33 -4.27 -20.75
CA ASN A 115 3.89 -5.66 -20.59
C ASN A 115 3.34 -6.02 -19.19
N LEU A 116 2.88 -5.04 -18.39
CA LEU A 116 2.20 -5.33 -17.13
C LEU A 116 0.69 -5.48 -17.35
N GLU A 117 0.13 -6.63 -16.99
CA GLU A 117 -1.32 -6.90 -17.10
C GLU A 117 -2.12 -6.21 -15.98
N HIS A 118 -1.53 -6.14 -14.77
CA HIS A 118 -2.18 -5.65 -13.55
C HIS A 118 -1.31 -4.65 -12.77
N PRO A 119 -0.95 -3.49 -13.37
CA PRO A 119 -0.04 -2.53 -12.77
C PRO A 119 -0.50 -1.97 -11.42
N GLY A 120 -1.81 -1.79 -11.19
CA GLY A 120 -2.33 -1.32 -9.91
C GLY A 120 -2.10 -2.32 -8.78
N GLN A 121 -2.32 -3.61 -9.05
CA GLN A 121 -2.06 -4.69 -8.09
C GLN A 121 -0.57 -4.84 -7.79
N LEU A 122 0.29 -4.68 -8.80
CA LEU A 122 1.74 -4.71 -8.61
C LEU A 122 2.20 -3.59 -7.67
N ILE A 123 1.65 -2.38 -7.81
CA ILE A 123 1.97 -1.29 -6.87
C ILE A 123 1.53 -1.65 -5.45
N ALA A 124 0.36 -2.27 -5.28
CA ALA A 124 -0.09 -2.74 -3.96
C ALA A 124 0.93 -3.71 -3.34
N PHE A 125 1.40 -4.71 -4.10
CA PHE A 125 2.45 -5.63 -3.64
C PHE A 125 3.74 -4.91 -3.22
N ARG A 126 4.20 -3.93 -4.00
CA ARG A 126 5.38 -3.13 -3.65
C ARG A 126 5.19 -2.32 -2.37
N ALA A 127 3.97 -1.87 -2.07
CA ALA A 127 3.65 -1.20 -0.81
C ALA A 127 3.79 -2.11 0.43
N PHE A 128 3.75 -3.44 0.23
CA PHE A 128 4.01 -4.47 1.23
C PHE A 128 5.42 -5.06 1.14
N GLY A 129 6.31 -4.48 0.33
CA GLY A 129 7.68 -4.97 0.15
C GLY A 129 7.76 -6.32 -0.58
N ILE A 130 6.76 -6.65 -1.39
CA ILE A 130 6.73 -7.87 -2.20
C ILE A 130 7.19 -7.52 -3.61
N ASP A 131 8.32 -8.12 -3.99
CA ASP A 131 8.88 -8.02 -5.33
C ASP A 131 8.53 -9.30 -6.10
N LEU A 132 7.58 -9.20 -7.03
CA LEU A 132 7.29 -10.27 -7.98
C LEU A 132 8.28 -10.14 -9.15
N GLU A 133 9.11 -11.17 -9.34
CA GLU A 133 10.02 -11.34 -10.48
C GLU A 133 9.29 -11.81 -11.76
#